data_AF-A0A382I1Q7-F1
#
_entry.id   AF-A0A382I1Q7-F1
#
_cell.length_a   1.000
_cell.length_b   1.000
_cell.length_c   1.000
_cell.angle_alpha   90.00
_cell.angle_beta   90.00
_cell.angle_gamma   90.00
#
_symmetry.space_group_name_H-M   'P 1'
#
loop_
_entity.id
_entity.type
_entity.pdbx_description
1 polymer ?
#
loop_
_entity_poly.entity_id
_entity_poly.type
_entity_poly.pdbx_seq_one_letter_code
_entity_poly.pdbx_strand_id
1 'polypeptide(L)'
;MGDEVWYATIVGVILLSGLSIFYILYLAKMRRTKTNAAWKQAATELELDFTPVTRIFGEYRMSGVIGKQLSCSVWAYTKPDNRGGYTTVMNYDVRFPQRLNNVKELLTPNIQSKLLEVNNVLKKVVVSDDSVNSIGMHGFIRKSEILVQNVKLLIQLAELIIPNE
;
A
#
# COMPACT_ATOMS: atom_id res chain seq x y z
N MET A 1 -26.89 -3.40 -52.18
CA MET A 1 -25.48 -3.71 -51.85
C MET A 1 -24.85 -2.71 -50.87
N GLY A 2 -25.29 -1.45 -50.76
CA GLY A 2 -24.71 -0.48 -49.81
C GLY A 2 -25.12 -0.66 -48.34
N ASP A 3 -26.37 -1.06 -48.09
CA ASP A 3 -26.91 -1.11 -46.71
C ASP A 3 -26.37 -2.31 -45.92
N GLU A 4 -26.25 -3.49 -46.54
CA GLU A 4 -25.72 -4.70 -45.89
C GLU A 4 -24.26 -4.54 -45.46
N VAL A 5 -23.44 -3.85 -46.26
CA VAL A 5 -22.04 -3.54 -45.93
C VAL A 5 -21.97 -2.55 -44.75
N TRP A 6 -22.89 -1.58 -44.72
CA TRP A 6 -23.04 -0.64 -43.60
C TRP A 6 -23.43 -1.35 -42.31
N TYR A 7 -24.42 -2.24 -42.34
CA TYR A 7 -24.82 -3.04 -41.17
C TYR A 7 -23.69 -3.97 -40.71
N ALA A 8 -23.00 -4.66 -41.63
CA ALA A 8 -21.87 -5.52 -41.29
C ALA A 8 -20.73 -4.73 -40.63
N THR A 9 -20.48 -3.50 -41.09
CA THR A 9 -19.46 -2.61 -40.51
C THR A 9 -19.84 -2.15 -39.11
N ILE A 10 -21.09 -1.73 -38.89
CA ILE A 10 -21.60 -1.30 -37.57
C ILE A 10 -21.51 -2.47 -36.57
N VAL A 11 -22.00 -3.65 -36.96
CA VAL A 11 -21.95 -4.85 -36.11
C VAL A 11 -20.50 -5.25 -35.82
N GLY A 12 -19.61 -5.18 -36.81
CA GLY A 12 -18.18 -5.42 -36.64
C GLY A 12 -17.54 -4.48 -35.61
N VAL A 13 -17.83 -3.18 -35.67
CA VAL A 13 -17.32 -2.18 -34.71
C VAL A 13 -17.86 -2.43 -33.30
N ILE A 14 -19.14 -2.78 -33.16
CA ILE A 14 -19.75 -3.10 -31.84
C ILE A 14 -19.09 -4.35 -31.23
N LEU A 15 -18.89 -5.40 -32.04
CA LEU A 15 -18.25 -6.63 -31.56
C LEU A 15 -16.78 -6.39 -31.17
N LEU A 16 -16.02 -5.67 -32.00
CA LEU A 16 -14.61 -5.35 -31.73
C LEU A 16 -14.45 -4.44 -30.51
N SER A 17 -15.31 -3.43 -30.35
CA SER A 17 -15.30 -2.56 -29.18
C SER A 17 -15.68 -3.32 -27.91
N GLY A 18 -16.71 -4.18 -27.98
CA GLY A 18 -17.10 -5.06 -26.86
C GLY A 18 -15.98 -6.01 -26.44
N LEU A 19 -15.33 -6.69 -27.40
CA LEU A 19 -14.18 -7.55 -27.14
C LEU A 19 -12.99 -6.78 -26.54
N SER A 20 -12.74 -5.57 -27.03
CA SER A 20 -11.68 -4.71 -26.51
C SER A 20 -11.94 -4.30 -25.06
N ILE A 21 -13.17 -3.90 -24.72
CA ILE A 21 -13.56 -3.57 -23.35
C ILE A 21 -13.45 -4.81 -22.45
N PHE A 22 -13.94 -5.96 -22.91
CA PHE A 22 -13.85 -7.22 -22.16
C PHE A 22 -12.39 -7.59 -21.86
N TYR A 23 -11.51 -7.47 -22.86
CA TYR A 23 -10.09 -7.74 -22.69
C TYR A 23 -9.43 -6.80 -21.67
N ILE A 24 -9.75 -5.50 -21.71
CA ILE A 24 -9.26 -4.52 -20.72
C ILE A 24 -9.74 -4.89 -19.31
N LEU A 25 -11.01 -5.21 -19.15
CA LEU A 25 -11.59 -5.62 -17.86
C LEU A 25 -10.96 -6.92 -17.35
N TYR A 26 -10.71 -7.88 -18.24
CA TYR A 26 -10.02 -9.13 -17.92
C TYR A 26 -8.61 -8.89 -17.40
N LEU A 27 -7.81 -8.08 -18.09
CA LEU A 27 -6.46 -7.71 -17.66
C LEU A 27 -6.48 -6.95 -16.32
N ALA A 28 -7.44 -6.04 -16.13
CA ALA A 28 -7.60 -5.32 -14.88
C ALA A 28 -7.93 -6.27 -13.71
N LYS A 29 -8.81 -7.26 -13.94
CA LYS A 29 -9.11 -8.31 -12.96
C LYS A 29 -7.88 -9.15 -12.64
N MET A 30 -7.13 -9.60 -13.66
CA MET A 30 -5.93 -10.42 -13.48
C MET A 30 -4.82 -9.69 -12.72
N ARG A 31 -4.64 -8.39 -12.97
CA ARG A 31 -3.68 -7.57 -12.20
C ARG A 31 -4.09 -7.46 -10.73
N ARG A 32 -5.39 -7.21 -10.46
CA ARG A 32 -5.92 -7.12 -9.10
C ARG A 32 -5.76 -8.42 -8.32
N THR A 33 -6.05 -9.56 -8.93
CA THR A 33 -5.90 -10.86 -8.25
C THR A 33 -4.44 -11.11 -7.85
N LYS A 34 -3.48 -10.82 -8.74
CA LYS A 34 -2.05 -10.90 -8.42
C LYS A 34 -1.65 -9.97 -7.28
N THR A 35 -2.12 -8.72 -7.29
CA THR A 35 -1.83 -7.77 -6.21
C THR A 35 -2.47 -8.18 -4.88
N ASN A 36 -3.73 -8.62 -4.88
CA ASN A 36 -4.38 -9.16 -3.67
C ASN A 36 -3.61 -10.37 -3.12
N ALA A 37 -3.10 -11.26 -3.98
CA ALA A 37 -2.29 -12.39 -3.54
C ALA A 37 -0.98 -11.96 -2.89
N ALA A 38 -0.28 -10.98 -3.48
CA ALA A 38 0.95 -10.44 -2.89
C ALA A 38 0.70 -9.75 -1.54
N TRP A 39 -0.36 -8.95 -1.42
CA TRP A 39 -0.72 -8.31 -0.15
C TRP A 39 -1.16 -9.34 0.90
N LYS A 40 -1.93 -10.36 0.51
CA LYS A 40 -2.32 -11.45 1.40
C LYS A 40 -1.09 -12.23 1.90
N GLN A 41 -0.13 -12.51 1.01
CA GLN A 41 1.11 -13.19 1.39
C GLN A 41 1.91 -12.35 2.39
N ALA A 42 2.08 -11.05 2.12
CA ALA A 42 2.78 -10.15 3.03
C ALA A 42 2.09 -10.06 4.40
N ALA A 43 0.77 -9.92 4.41
CA ALA A 43 -0.01 -9.89 5.64
C ALA A 43 0.11 -11.21 6.43
N THR A 44 0.10 -12.36 5.74
CA THR A 44 0.30 -13.67 6.38
C THR A 44 1.69 -13.77 7.03
N GLU A 45 2.75 -13.32 6.35
CA GLU A 45 4.12 -13.34 6.91
C GLU A 45 4.31 -12.36 8.07
N LEU A 46 3.57 -11.26 8.07
CA LEU A 46 3.59 -10.25 9.13
C LEU A 46 2.57 -10.52 10.25
N GLU A 47 1.79 -11.60 10.16
CA GLU A 47 0.69 -11.92 11.07
C GLU A 47 -0.35 -10.78 11.18
N LEU A 48 -0.63 -10.13 10.05
CA LEU A 48 -1.61 -9.05 9.92
C LEU A 48 -2.89 -9.54 9.24
N ASP A 49 -4.02 -8.92 9.59
CA ASP A 49 -5.29 -9.12 8.90
C ASP A 49 -5.29 -8.33 7.58
N PHE A 50 -5.63 -9.00 6.49
CA PHE A 50 -5.72 -8.40 5.16
C PHE A 50 -7.16 -8.23 4.68
N THR A 51 -7.50 -7.02 4.25
CA THR A 51 -8.76 -6.72 3.57
C THR A 51 -8.53 -6.65 2.05
N PRO A 52 -9.07 -7.59 1.25
CA PRO A 52 -8.83 -7.63 -0.18
C PRO A 52 -9.61 -6.57 -0.95
N VAL A 53 -9.01 -6.08 -2.04
CA VAL A 53 -9.68 -5.13 -2.93
C VAL A 53 -10.65 -5.85 -3.86
N THR A 54 -11.92 -5.45 -3.81
CA THR A 54 -12.99 -5.98 -4.67
C THR A 54 -13.33 -5.08 -5.86
N ARG A 55 -13.05 -3.77 -5.78
CA ARG A 55 -13.38 -2.75 -6.80
C ARG A 55 -12.16 -2.29 -7.59
N ILE A 56 -12.38 -1.62 -8.74
CA ILE A 56 -11.30 -1.13 -9.63
C ILE A 56 -10.42 -0.06 -8.95
N PHE A 57 -11.01 0.76 -8.07
CA PHE A 57 -10.34 1.80 -7.28
C PHE A 57 -10.45 1.54 -5.77
N GLY A 58 -10.39 0.27 -5.37
CA GLY A 58 -10.48 -0.07 -3.96
C GLY A 58 -9.16 0.14 -3.21
N GLU A 59 -9.29 0.22 -1.88
CA GLU A 59 -8.17 0.43 -0.97
C GLU A 59 -7.60 -0.92 -0.53
N TYR A 60 -6.28 -1.11 -0.71
CA TYR A 60 -5.59 -2.24 -0.12
C TYR A 60 -5.29 -1.90 1.33
N ARG A 61 -5.63 -2.79 2.26
CA ARG A 61 -5.36 -2.57 3.68
C ARG A 61 -4.93 -3.87 4.35
N MET A 62 -3.85 -3.79 5.11
CA MET A 62 -3.48 -4.81 6.10
C MET A 62 -3.23 -4.15 7.45
N SER A 63 -3.68 -4.75 8.53
CA SER A 63 -3.52 -4.20 9.88
C SER A 63 -3.60 -5.27 10.94
N GLY A 64 -3.04 -5.01 12.11
CA GLY A 64 -2.94 -6.00 13.18
C GLY A 64 -1.98 -5.54 14.27
N VAL A 65 -1.87 -6.33 15.32
CA VAL A 65 -1.01 -6.04 16.47
C VAL A 65 0.21 -6.95 16.41
N ILE A 66 1.42 -6.38 16.46
CA ILE A 66 2.68 -7.10 16.36
C ILE A 66 3.54 -6.85 17.61
N GLY A 67 4.28 -7.87 18.06
CA GLY A 67 5.35 -7.73 19.05
C GLY A 67 4.86 -7.15 20.38
N LYS A 68 5.49 -6.06 20.84
CA LYS A 68 5.17 -5.32 22.09
C LYS A 68 3.84 -4.54 22.01
N GLN A 69 2.78 -5.16 21.51
CA GLN A 69 1.46 -4.53 21.33
C GLN A 69 1.47 -3.32 20.37
N LEU A 70 2.38 -3.32 19.38
CA LEU A 70 2.42 -2.30 18.33
C LEU A 70 1.26 -2.50 17.37
N SER A 71 0.39 -1.50 17.21
CA SER A 71 -0.66 -1.56 16.19
C SER A 71 -0.11 -1.12 14.84
N CYS A 72 0.09 -2.08 13.94
CA CYS A 72 0.55 -1.83 12.57
C CYS A 72 -0.63 -1.68 11.62
N SER A 73 -0.55 -0.70 10.72
CA SER A 73 -1.51 -0.50 9.64
C SER A 73 -0.77 -0.06 8.38
N VAL A 74 -1.03 -0.77 7.28
CA VAL A 74 -0.54 -0.41 5.95
C VAL A 74 -1.72 -0.34 5.01
N TRP A 75 -1.84 0.78 4.31
CA TRP A 75 -2.91 0.95 3.34
C TRP A 75 -2.47 1.71 2.11
N ALA A 76 -3.07 1.36 0.98
CA ALA A 76 -2.82 1.99 -0.29
C ALA A 76 -4.14 2.33 -0.96
N TYR A 77 -4.22 3.56 -1.46
CA TYR A 77 -5.40 4.04 -2.15
C TYR A 77 -4.99 4.86 -3.37
N THR A 78 -5.87 4.84 -4.36
CA THR A 78 -5.70 5.58 -5.61
C THR A 78 -6.42 6.91 -5.49
N LYS A 79 -5.70 8.02 -5.74
CA LYS A 79 -6.28 9.37 -5.76
C LYS A 79 -6.02 10.06 -7.11
N PRO A 80 -6.85 11.02 -7.52
CA PRO A 80 -6.57 11.87 -8.67
C PRO A 80 -5.24 12.60 -8.48
N ASP A 81 -4.48 12.77 -9.55
CA ASP A 81 -3.30 13.63 -9.57
C ASP A 81 -3.58 14.94 -10.31
N ASN A 82 -2.72 15.93 -10.10
CA ASN A 82 -2.86 17.27 -10.70
C ASN A 82 -2.60 17.29 -12.21
N ARG A 83 -2.29 16.15 -12.84
CA ARG A 83 -2.01 16.01 -14.28
C ARG A 83 -3.14 15.29 -15.03
N GLY A 84 -4.30 15.11 -14.38
CA GLY A 84 -5.45 14.41 -14.96
C GLY A 84 -5.32 12.89 -14.95
N GLY A 85 -4.32 12.35 -14.24
CA GLY A 85 -4.12 10.92 -14.01
C GLY A 85 -4.56 10.48 -12.61
N TYR A 86 -4.26 9.22 -12.30
CA TYR A 86 -4.47 8.64 -10.99
C TYR A 86 -3.15 8.13 -10.42
N THR A 87 -2.85 8.53 -9.19
CA THR A 87 -1.67 8.06 -8.47
C THR A 87 -2.11 7.21 -7.30
N THR A 88 -1.50 6.03 -7.17
CA THR A 88 -1.67 5.18 -5.99
C THR A 88 -0.58 5.52 -4.99
N VAL A 89 -0.99 5.83 -3.77
CA VAL A 89 -0.08 6.15 -2.67
C VAL A 89 -0.09 5.04 -1.63
N MET A 90 1.08 4.75 -1.08
CA MET A 90 1.27 3.82 0.03
C MET A 90 1.37 4.61 1.34
N ASN A 91 0.84 4.03 2.41
CA ASN A 91 0.90 4.59 3.75
C ASN A 91 1.21 3.47 4.75
N TYR A 92 2.05 3.78 5.71
CA TYR A 92 2.47 2.89 6.78
C TYR A 92 2.32 3.64 8.10
N ASP A 93 1.73 3.00 9.10
CA ASP A 93 1.56 3.53 10.45
C ASP A 93 1.83 2.41 11.45
N VAL A 94 2.73 2.66 12.40
CA VAL A 94 3.02 1.77 13.51
C VAL A 94 2.80 2.57 14.78
N ARG A 95 1.69 2.29 15.45
CA ARG A 95 1.28 2.98 16.68
C ARG A 95 1.86 2.30 17.89
N PHE A 96 2.33 3.12 18.82
CA PHE A 96 2.79 2.68 20.12
C PHE A 96 1.60 2.23 20.99
N PRO A 97 1.82 1.29 21.92
CA PRO A 97 0.76 0.86 22.84
C PRO A 97 0.32 1.97 23.80
N GLN A 98 1.21 2.91 24.10
CA GLN A 98 0.95 4.09 24.92
C GLN A 98 1.64 5.30 24.32
N ARG A 99 1.08 6.48 24.57
CA ARG A 99 1.67 7.75 24.17
C ARG A 99 2.99 7.98 24.92
N LEU A 100 4.05 8.23 24.16
CA LEU A 100 5.36 8.57 24.69
C LEU A 100 5.46 10.10 24.77
N ASN A 101 5.37 10.65 25.98
CA ASN A 101 5.26 12.11 26.15
C ASN A 101 6.51 12.91 25.71
N ASN A 102 7.66 12.26 25.48
CA ASN A 102 8.93 12.92 25.12
C ASN A 102 9.73 12.16 24.03
N VAL A 103 9.12 11.74 22.91
CA VAL A 103 9.85 10.95 21.89
C VAL A 103 11.11 11.64 21.36
N LYS A 104 11.10 12.97 21.27
CA LYS A 104 12.28 13.75 20.84
C LYS A 104 13.50 13.56 21.75
N GLU A 105 13.28 13.34 23.05
CA GLU A 105 14.35 13.11 24.03
C GLU A 105 14.88 11.68 23.95
N LEU A 106 14.07 10.74 23.44
CA LEU A 106 14.44 9.33 23.23
C LEU A 106 15.26 9.11 21.96
N LEU A 107 15.41 10.11 21.08
CA LEU A 107 16.15 10.00 19.81
C LEU A 107 17.68 9.99 20.00
N THR A 108 18.20 8.91 20.59
CA THR A 108 19.65 8.65 20.67
C THR A 108 20.30 8.57 19.28
N PRO A 109 21.64 8.73 19.16
CA PRO A 109 22.33 8.64 17.87
C PRO A 109 22.05 7.33 17.10
N ASN A 110 21.87 6.23 17.81
CA ASN A 110 21.49 4.95 17.21
C ASN A 110 20.09 5.00 16.57
N ILE A 111 19.11 5.57 17.28
CA ILE A 111 17.73 5.73 16.76
C ILE A 111 17.71 6.71 15.59
N GLN A 112 18.50 7.78 15.65
CA GLN A 112 18.63 8.72 14.52
C GLN A 112 19.22 8.06 13.28
N SER A 113 20.23 7.20 13.44
CA SER A 113 20.81 6.41 12.36
C SER A 113 19.76 5.47 11.73
N LYS A 114 18.99 4.74 12.56
CA LYS A 114 17.93 3.87 12.07
C LYS A 114 16.79 4.64 11.39
N LEU A 115 16.42 5.80 11.95
CA LEU A 115 15.43 6.70 11.34
C LEU A 115 15.89 7.17 9.96
N LEU A 116 17.18 7.46 9.77
CA LEU A 116 17.73 7.83 8.47
C LEU A 116 17.66 6.66 7.47
N GLU A 117 18.00 5.44 7.89
CA GLU A 117 17.82 4.23 7.08
C GLU A 117 16.37 4.06 6.64
N VAL A 118 15.43 4.18 7.59
CA VAL A 118 13.99 4.04 7.35
C VAL A 118 13.48 5.13 6.42
N ASN A 119 13.92 6.37 6.62
CA ASN A 119 13.55 7.50 5.77
C ASN A 119 14.17 7.40 4.37
N ASN A 120 15.31 6.72 4.20
CA ASN A 120 15.89 6.49 2.88
C ASN A 120 15.05 5.51 2.04
N VAL A 121 14.41 4.54 2.67
CA VAL A 121 13.53 3.55 2.02
C VAL A 121 12.10 4.06 1.88
N LEU A 122 11.48 4.46 2.99
CA LEU A 122 10.07 4.84 3.04
C LEU A 122 9.83 6.31 2.67
N LYS A 123 10.80 7.21 2.86
CA LYS A 123 10.61 8.66 2.67
C LYS A 123 9.50 9.23 3.57
N LYS A 124 9.60 10.53 3.88
CA LYS A 124 8.58 11.27 4.67
C LYS A 124 8.21 10.55 5.98
N VAL A 125 9.19 9.90 6.61
CA VAL A 125 8.96 9.20 7.87
C VAL A 125 8.81 10.24 8.96
N VAL A 126 7.71 10.17 9.69
CA VAL A 126 7.38 11.05 10.82
C VAL A 126 7.35 10.20 12.07
N VAL A 127 8.12 10.62 13.06
CA VAL A 127 8.09 10.07 14.41
C VAL A 127 7.31 11.06 15.28
N SER A 128 6.27 10.57 15.94
CA SER A 128 5.40 11.34 16.83
C SER A 128 5.28 10.63 18.17
N ASP A 129 4.62 11.27 19.15
CA ASP A 129 4.42 10.71 20.48
C ASP A 129 3.62 9.39 20.48
N ASP A 130 2.78 9.19 19.47
CA ASP A 130 1.83 8.07 19.40
C ASP A 130 2.19 7.03 18.33
N SER A 131 2.99 7.41 17.31
CA SER A 131 3.31 6.52 16.21
C SER A 131 4.55 6.92 15.41
N VAL A 132 5.06 5.93 14.68
CA VAL A 132 5.97 6.15 13.54
C VAL A 132 5.20 5.85 12.27
N ASN A 133 5.15 6.82 11.35
CA ASN A 133 4.41 6.66 10.11
C ASN A 133 5.17 7.20 8.89
N SER A 134 4.77 6.72 7.72
CA SER A 134 5.16 7.26 6.43
C SER A 134 3.91 7.32 5.55
N ILE A 135 3.48 8.53 5.20
CA ILE A 135 2.20 8.79 4.54
C ILE A 135 2.45 9.40 3.16
N GLY A 136 1.68 8.93 2.17
CA GLY A 136 1.71 9.49 0.82
C GLY A 136 2.96 9.13 0.04
N MET A 137 3.50 7.92 0.26
CA MET A 137 4.60 7.38 -0.53
C MET A 137 4.15 7.11 -1.96
N HIS A 138 4.89 7.63 -2.94
CA HIS A 138 4.68 7.30 -4.35
C HIS A 138 5.29 5.95 -4.69
N GLY A 139 4.65 5.21 -5.59
CA GLY A 139 5.10 3.89 -6.04
C GLY A 139 4.32 2.79 -5.34
N PHE A 140 3.29 2.30 -6.02
CA PHE A 140 2.48 1.20 -5.51
C PHE A 140 3.24 -0.12 -5.56
N ILE A 141 3.38 -0.75 -4.39
CA ILE A 141 4.12 -2.00 -4.26
C ILE A 141 3.17 -3.18 -4.51
N ARG A 142 3.57 -4.01 -5.48
CA ARG A 142 2.84 -5.23 -5.89
C ARG A 142 3.56 -6.52 -5.52
N LYS A 143 4.73 -6.42 -4.88
CA LYS A 143 5.55 -7.56 -4.45
C LYS A 143 5.45 -7.70 -2.94
N SER A 144 5.14 -8.90 -2.47
CA SER A 144 5.02 -9.23 -1.04
C SER A 144 6.32 -8.95 -0.29
N GLU A 145 7.45 -9.40 -0.82
CA GLU A 145 8.79 -9.24 -0.24
C GLU A 145 9.11 -7.78 0.15
N ILE A 146 8.80 -6.82 -0.74
CA ILE A 146 9.05 -5.40 -0.51
C ILE A 146 8.11 -4.86 0.57
N LEU A 147 6.83 -5.28 0.58
CA LEU A 147 5.87 -4.89 1.62
C LEU A 147 6.34 -5.37 3.00
N VAL A 148 6.74 -6.64 3.08
CA VAL A 148 7.24 -7.25 4.31
C VAL A 148 8.48 -6.53 4.81
N GLN A 149 9.47 -6.31 3.92
CA GLN A 149 10.71 -5.62 4.28
C GLN A 149 10.43 -4.21 4.81
N ASN A 150 9.58 -3.45 4.12
CA ASN A 150 9.21 -2.09 4.51
C ASN A 150 8.52 -2.03 5.88
N VAL A 151 7.62 -2.96 6.15
CA VAL A 151 6.92 -3.03 7.45
C VAL A 151 7.88 -3.44 8.56
N LYS A 152 8.69 -4.48 8.35
CA LYS A 152 9.70 -4.92 9.33
C LYS A 152 10.67 -3.80 9.69
N LEU A 153 11.11 -3.02 8.70
CA LEU A 153 11.98 -1.86 8.90
C LEU A 153 11.34 -0.79 9.81
N LEU A 154 10.06 -0.50 9.60
CA LEU A 154 9.31 0.47 10.39
C LEU A 154 9.05 -0.03 11.82
N ILE A 155 8.74 -1.32 11.97
CA ILE A 155 8.57 -1.97 13.28
C ILE A 155 9.87 -1.93 14.08
N GLN A 156 11.01 -2.27 13.47
CA GLN A 156 12.32 -2.20 14.13
C GLN A 156 12.62 -0.80 14.67
N LEU A 157 12.28 0.25 13.91
CA LEU A 157 12.42 1.63 14.37
C LEU A 157 11.49 1.92 15.56
N ALA A 158 10.23 1.50 15.49
CA ALA A 158 9.27 1.68 16.58
C ALA A 158 9.71 0.93 17.86
N GLU A 159 10.22 -0.28 17.74
CA GLU A 159 10.73 -1.08 18.85
C GLU A 159 11.96 -0.47 19.52
N LEU A 160 12.82 0.23 18.76
CA LEU A 160 13.97 0.97 19.31
C LEU A 160 13.54 2.23 20.06
N ILE A 161 12.42 2.86 19.67
CA ILE A 161 11.89 4.07 20.30
C ILE A 161 11.17 3.74 21.61
N ILE A 162 10.44 2.63 21.66
CA ILE A 162 9.78 2.19 22.89
C ILE A 162 10.86 1.76 23.89
N PRO A 163 10.95 2.40 25.06
CA PRO A 163 11.91 1.99 26.08
C PRO A 163 11.67 0.52 26.45
N ASN A 164 12.74 -0.28 26.47
CA ASN A 164 12.69 -1.57 27.15
C ASN A 164 12.48 -1.28 28.64
N GLU A 165 11.35 -1.69 29.19
CA GLU A 165 11.22 -1.85 30.65
C GLU A 165 12.32 -2.78 31.18
#